data_AF-A0A0J6TAX2-F1
#
_entry.id   AF-A0A0J6TAX2-F1
#
_cell.length_a   1.000
_cell.length_b   1.000
_cell.length_c   1.000
_cell.angle_alpha   90.00
_cell.angle_beta   90.00
_cell.angle_gamma   90.00
#
_symmetry.space_group_name_H-M   'P 1'
#
loop_
_entity.id
_entity.type
_entity.pdbx_description
1 polymer ?
#
loop_
_entity_poly.entity_id
_entity_poly.type
_entity_poly.pdbx_seq_one_letter_code
_entity_poly.pdbx_strand_id
1 'polypeptide(L)'
;MVGDRGYTSHRFREHIWGMGARPAIPPQRHEAPVACPEWIDTNRNRVERLWARLKQWRAVATRYEKTATSFAGVLCLAAALDWLKP
;
A
#
# COMPACT_ATOMS: atom_id res chain seq x y z
N MET A 1 15.90 -0.39 -3.13
CA MET A 1 14.56 -0.96 -2.85
C MET A 1 14.18 -1.90 -3.99
N VAL A 2 14.12 -3.19 -3.72
CA VAL A 2 13.62 -4.24 -4.63
C VAL A 2 12.34 -4.71 -3.99
N GLY A 3 11.19 -4.45 -4.60
CA GLY A 3 9.91 -4.77 -3.95
C GLY A 3 8.68 -4.72 -4.82
N ASP A 4 8.65 -3.96 -5.92
CA ASP A 4 7.36 -3.76 -6.63
C ASP A 4 7.48 -3.48 -8.12
N ARG A 5 8.57 -3.95 -8.73
CA ARG A 5 8.73 -3.89 -10.18
C ARG A 5 7.88 -4.93 -10.93
N GLY A 6 7.15 -5.79 -10.22
CA GLY A 6 6.49 -6.98 -10.78
C GLY A 6 4.99 -6.84 -11.07
N TYR A 7 4.30 -5.83 -10.54
CA TYR A 7 2.87 -5.65 -10.82
C TYR A 7 2.66 -4.60 -11.90
N THR A 8 2.77 -5.03 -13.16
CA THR A 8 2.24 -4.30 -14.31
C THR A 8 0.74 -4.17 -14.14
N SER A 9 0.29 -2.97 -13.79
CA SER A 9 -1.13 -2.73 -13.63
C SER A 9 -1.51 -1.44 -14.35
N HIS A 10 -1.31 -1.42 -15.67
CA HIS A 10 -1.90 -0.39 -16.54
C HIS A 10 -3.38 -0.18 -16.21
N ARG A 11 -4.13 -1.27 -15.98
CA ARG A 11 -5.51 -1.22 -15.48
C ARG A 11 -5.69 -0.49 -14.15
N PHE A 12 -4.78 -0.66 -13.19
CA PHE A 12 -4.85 0.10 -11.94
C PHE A 12 -4.49 1.56 -12.15
N ARG A 13 -3.47 1.86 -12.98
CA ARG A 13 -3.13 3.24 -13.32
C ARG A 13 -4.31 3.94 -13.99
N GLU A 14 -4.95 3.28 -14.97
CA GLU A 14 -6.15 3.74 -15.66
C GLU A 14 -7.33 3.91 -14.70
N HIS A 15 -7.53 2.96 -13.79
CA HIS A 15 -8.59 3.07 -12.78
C HIS A 15 -8.37 4.26 -11.84
N ILE A 16 -7.14 4.48 -11.38
CA ILE A 16 -6.77 5.63 -10.53
C ILE A 16 -6.97 6.94 -11.29
N TRP A 17 -6.55 6.99 -12.56
CA TRP A 17 -6.84 8.12 -13.44
C TRP A 17 -8.34 8.36 -13.62
N GLY A 18 -9.13 7.30 -13.80
CA GLY A 18 -10.59 7.36 -13.91
C GLY A 18 -11.28 7.83 -12.63
N MET A 19 -10.66 7.62 -11.46
CA MET A 19 -11.08 8.19 -10.18
C MET A 19 -10.63 9.64 -9.99
N GLY A 20 -9.95 10.25 -10.97
CA GLY A 20 -9.44 11.63 -10.90
C GLY A 20 -8.19 11.79 -10.04
N ALA A 21 -7.51 10.69 -9.68
CA ALA A 21 -6.28 10.71 -8.91
C ALA A 21 -5.07 10.38 -9.78
N ARG A 22 -3.88 10.81 -9.36
CA ARG A 22 -2.62 10.53 -10.07
C ARG A 22 -2.02 9.21 -9.56
N PRO A 23 -1.75 8.22 -10.42
CA PRO A 23 -1.21 6.95 -9.97
C PRO A 23 0.23 7.10 -9.47
N ALA A 24 0.43 6.64 -8.24
CA ALA A 24 1.69 6.56 -7.52
C ALA A 24 2.50 5.28 -7.86
N ILE A 25 2.33 4.75 -9.07
CA ILE A 25 2.86 3.44 -9.48
C ILE A 25 3.99 3.66 -10.49
N PRO A 26 5.26 3.43 -10.10
CA PRO A 26 6.39 3.67 -10.99
C PRO A 26 6.35 2.75 -12.22
N PRO A 27 6.89 3.20 -13.37
CA PRO A 27 7.00 2.39 -14.58
C PRO A 27 7.99 1.22 -14.38
N GLN A 28 7.79 0.14 -15.12
CA GLN A 28 8.81 -0.92 -15.19
C GLN A 28 10.02 -0.45 -15.99
N ARG A 29 11.16 -1.14 -15.83
CA ARG A 29 12.41 -0.79 -16.55
C ARG A 29 12.26 -0.81 -18.08
N HIS A 30 11.31 -1.57 -18.62
CA HIS A 30 11.03 -1.66 -20.05
C HIS A 30 9.84 -0.79 -20.49
N GLU A 31 9.18 -0.08 -19.58
CA GLU A 31 8.06 0.81 -19.89
C GLU A 31 8.57 2.24 -20.12
N ALA A 32 7.83 2.99 -20.94
CA ALA A 32 8.06 4.42 -21.09
C ALA A 32 7.96 5.12 -19.72
N PRO A 33 8.78 6.15 -19.46
CA PRO A 33 8.72 6.91 -18.22
C PRO A 33 7.30 7.48 -18.01
N VAL A 34 6.61 7.01 -16.97
CA VAL A 34 5.35 7.61 -16.51
C VAL A 34 5.71 8.75 -15.57
N ALA A 35 5.02 9.88 -15.70
CA ALA A 35 5.22 11.05 -14.84
C ALA A 35 4.73 10.79 -13.40
N CYS A 36 5.54 10.05 -12.64
CA CYS A 36 5.41 9.82 -11.21
C CYS A 36 6.31 10.83 -10.48
N PRO A 37 5.73 11.74 -9.68
CA PRO A 37 6.53 12.66 -8.86
C PRO A 37 7.48 11.91 -7.91
N GLU A 38 8.71 12.40 -7.75
CA GLU A 38 9.75 11.76 -6.93
C GLU A 38 9.36 11.65 -5.44
N TRP A 39 8.56 12.58 -4.93
CA TRP A 39 8.06 12.56 -3.55
C TRP A 39 7.19 11.32 -3.26
N ILE A 40 6.62 10.70 -4.29
CA ILE A 40 5.79 9.49 -4.14
C ILE A 40 6.61 8.33 -3.60
N ASP A 41 7.83 8.11 -4.08
CA ASP A 41 8.67 7.00 -3.62
C ASP A 41 9.03 7.15 -2.14
N THR A 42 9.26 8.39 -1.67
CA THR A 42 9.54 8.68 -0.26
C THR A 42 8.32 8.38 0.63
N ASN A 43 7.14 8.83 0.22
CA ASN A 43 5.91 8.60 0.97
C ASN A 43 5.48 7.13 0.94
N ARG A 44 5.70 6.44 -0.18
CA ARG A 44 5.37 5.03 -0.36
C ARG A 44 6.18 4.14 0.59
N ASN A 45 7.48 4.40 0.75
CA ASN A 45 8.30 3.67 1.73
C ASN A 45 7.77 3.81 3.17
N ARG A 46 7.20 4.96 3.55
CA ARG A 46 6.56 5.12 4.88
C ARG A 46 5.32 4.23 5.02
N VAL A 47 4.49 4.20 3.99
CA VAL A 47 3.26 3.37 3.94
C VAL A 47 3.62 1.88 3.94
N GLU A 48 4.61 1.45 3.16
CA GLU A 48 5.06 0.06 3.12
C GLU A 48 5.62 -0.42 4.46
N ARG A 49 6.41 0.43 5.14
CA ARG A 49 6.92 0.13 6.49
C ARG A 49 5.79 0.00 7.49
N LEU A 50 4.77 0.86 7.43
CA LEU A 50 3.57 0.73 8.27
C LEU A 50 2.87 -0.61 8.00
N TRP A 51 2.62 -0.95 6.74
CA TRP A 51 2.01 -2.24 6.38
C TRP A 51 2.85 -3.44 6.84
N ALA A 52 4.17 -3.36 6.76
CA ALA A 52 5.06 -4.41 7.27
C ALA A 52 4.91 -4.60 8.78
N ARG A 53 4.79 -3.51 9.56
CA ARG A 53 4.53 -3.58 11.02
C ARG A 53 3.13 -4.10 11.33
N LEU A 54 2.11 -3.64 10.61
CA LEU A 54 0.74 -4.13 10.78
C LEU A 54 0.63 -5.63 10.48
N LYS A 55 1.36 -6.13 9.47
CA LYS A 55 1.42 -7.57 9.16
C LYS A 55 2.19 -8.41 10.18
N GLN A 56 2.84 -7.82 11.18
CA GLN A 56 3.35 -8.60 12.33
C GLN A 56 2.19 -9.18 13.16
N TRP A 57 1.03 -8.53 13.11
CA TRP A 57 -0.19 -9.04 13.73
C TRP A 57 -0.73 -10.20 12.91
N ARG A 58 -0.67 -11.41 13.45
CA ARG A 58 -1.13 -12.62 12.75
C ARG A 58 -2.56 -12.47 12.23
N ALA A 59 -3.47 -11.90 13.01
CA ALA A 59 -4.86 -11.64 12.62
C ALA A 59 -5.00 -10.74 11.39
N VAL A 60 -4.13 -9.73 11.25
CA VAL A 60 -4.09 -8.82 10.10
C VAL A 60 -3.47 -9.50 8.89
N ALA A 61 -2.37 -10.23 9.09
CA ALA A 61 -1.64 -10.89 8.00
C ALA A 61 -2.44 -11.99 7.30
N THR A 62 -3.16 -12.81 8.07
CA THR A 62 -3.92 -13.94 7.53
C THR A 62 -5.38 -13.60 7.25
N ARG A 63 -5.85 -12.41 7.67
CA ARG A 63 -7.26 -11.98 7.52
C ARG A 63 -8.24 -13.03 8.07
N TYR A 64 -8.10 -13.39 9.35
CA TYR A 64 -8.96 -14.39 9.98
C TYR A 64 -10.42 -13.94 10.14
N GLU A 65 -10.66 -12.63 10.14
CA GLU A 65 -11.99 -12.07 10.35
C GLU A 65 -12.93 -12.39 9.19
N LYS A 66 -14.11 -12.96 9.52
CA LYS A 66 -15.13 -13.36 8.53
C LYS A 66 -15.81 -12.17 7.87
N THR A 67 -15.92 -11.04 8.58
CA THR A 67 -16.61 -9.84 8.09
C THR A 67 -15.61 -8.71 7.83
N ALA A 68 -15.93 -7.86 6.85
CA ALA A 68 -15.14 -6.67 6.57
C ALA A 68 -15.09 -5.71 7.78
N THR A 69 -16.19 -5.61 8.53
CA THR A 69 -16.29 -4.77 9.73
C THR A 69 -15.36 -5.25 10.84
N SER A 70 -15.37 -6.55 11.14
CA SER A 70 -14.48 -7.12 12.15
C SER A 70 -13.01 -6.96 11.74
N PHE A 71 -12.68 -7.17 10.47
CA PHE A 71 -11.34 -6.93 9.94
C PHE A 71 -10.90 -5.47 10.09
N ALA A 72 -11.78 -4.53 9.76
CA ALA A 72 -11.51 -3.11 9.94
C ALA A 72 -11.27 -2.75 11.41
N GLY A 73 -12.04 -3.33 12.34
CA GLY A 73 -11.84 -3.15 13.78
C GLY A 73 -10.46 -3.62 14.25
N VAL A 74 -10.04 -4.82 13.84
CA VAL A 74 -8.70 -5.36 14.17
C VAL A 74 -7.60 -4.50 13.54
N LEU A 75 -7.79 -4.03 12.30
CA LEU A 75 -6.83 -3.17 11.62
C LEU A 75 -6.67 -1.82 12.35
N CYS A 76 -7.77 -1.20 12.76
CA CYS A 76 -7.77 0.05 13.54
C CYS A 76 -7.07 -0.13 14.89
N LEU A 77 -7.33 -1.25 15.58
CA LEU A 77 -6.67 -1.56 16.84
C LEU A 77 -5.15 -1.73 16.65
N ALA A 78 -4.73 -2.50 15.64
CA ALA A 78 -3.32 -2.70 15.33
C ALA A 78 -2.62 -1.39 14.96
N ALA A 79 -3.28 -0.51 14.20
CA ALA A 79 -2.77 0.80 13.84
C ALA A 79 -2.65 1.75 15.04
N ALA A 80 -3.65 1.78 15.93
CA ALA A 80 -3.61 2.58 17.15
C ALA A 80 -2.47 2.13 18.08
N LEU A 81 -2.25 0.83 18.21
CA LEU A 81 -1.16 0.29 19.02
C LEU A 81 0.22 0.51 18.38
N ASP A 82 0.32 0.48 17.05
CA ASP A 82 1.56 0.88 16.35
C ASP A 82 1.87 2.37 16.54
N TRP A 83 0.84 3.22 16.59
CA TRP A 83 0.98 4.66 16.83
C TRP A 83 1.43 4.99 18.25
N LEU A 84 0.96 4.22 19.24
CA LEU A 84 1.31 4.41 20.66
C LEU A 84 2.68 3.82 21.04
N LYS A 85 3.36 3.10 20.14
CA LYS A 85 4.71 2.60 20.42
C LYS A 85 5.68 3.78 20.55
N PRO A 86 6.50 3.81 21.62
CA PRO A 86 7.51 4.84 21.83
C PRO A 86 8.63 4.77 20.78
#